data_AF-A0A816WAU2-F1
#
_entry.id   AF-A0A816WAU2-F1
#
_cell.length_a   1.000
_cell.length_b   1.000
_cell.length_c   1.000
_cell.angle_alpha   90.00
_cell.angle_beta   90.00
_cell.angle_gamma   90.00
#
_symmetry.space_group_name_H-M   'P 1'
#
loop_
_entity.id
_entity.type
_entity.pdbx_description
1 polymer ?
#
loop_
_entity_poly.entity_id
_entity_poly.type
_entity_poly.pdbx_seq_one_letter_code
_entity_poly.pdbx_strand_id
1 'polypeptide(L)'
;MFRVRKQCVFNPTGNISIVCIDCGLKNNQLRILCQLGAKVTVFPWNHPVKQDGFDGLFLSSGPGDPQTQCRETITIIKSGITSETIKPPCLLEGTQYCFIASQNHAFAVLTSHVDKDWSVLFTNQNDLSNEGLIHDSKPFFSVQFYPEHFAGLRDAKNLFQIFLDIVQSYKLAKPINAEKYLVEQLSKRVNGANAPPPPPAFCSRLKKVLILGSNGLKFGQPGEFDCSANQAVKAMNEDNISTVLLNPSTAITEFPTDLSQEIQFDQWIRSFSASVPMDSVAFRSTPLNSDDFLTNGFRTPIQSIKISTNRCLFTQKMLEIGEKTIPYKVVKSFEEALIAAERFRYPVLARASFPEGDRISGFVKNREELVSLVTSISADLSQLLIDKSVKG
;
A
#
# COMPACT_ATOMS: atom_id res chain seq x y z
N MET A 1 -20.24 -23.98 1.36
CA MET A 1 -18.81 -24.36 1.31
C MET A 1 -18.73 -25.74 0.67
N PHE A 2 -17.90 -25.96 -0.35
CA PHE A 2 -17.80 -27.25 -1.04
C PHE A 2 -16.56 -28.01 -0.53
N ARG A 3 -16.75 -28.99 0.37
CA ARG A 3 -15.72 -29.99 0.66
C ARG A 3 -15.74 -31.07 -0.44
N VAL A 4 -14.59 -31.33 -1.02
CA VAL A 4 -14.33 -32.33 -2.05
C VAL A 4 -14.52 -33.74 -1.49
N ARG A 5 -15.40 -34.54 -2.12
CA ARG A 5 -15.74 -35.91 -1.67
C ARG A 5 -14.94 -37.03 -2.37
N LYS A 6 -14.22 -36.71 -3.44
CA LYS A 6 -13.43 -37.63 -4.29
C LYS A 6 -12.27 -36.84 -4.88
N GLN A 7 -11.14 -37.48 -5.19
CA GLN A 7 -9.97 -36.83 -5.77
C GLN A 7 -10.32 -35.97 -7.01
N CYS A 8 -9.83 -34.74 -7.07
CA CYS A 8 -9.96 -33.83 -8.21
C CYS A 8 -8.59 -33.33 -8.67
N VAL A 9 -8.40 -33.06 -9.96
CA VAL A 9 -7.16 -32.50 -10.53
C VAL A 9 -7.45 -31.18 -11.24
N PHE A 10 -6.66 -30.16 -10.93
CA PHE A 10 -6.71 -28.84 -11.54
C PHE A 10 -5.36 -28.53 -12.20
N ASN A 11 -5.39 -27.83 -13.35
CA ASN A 11 -4.21 -27.54 -14.18
C ASN A 11 -3.33 -28.79 -14.44
N PRO A 12 -3.84 -29.82 -15.14
CA PRO A 12 -3.15 -31.11 -15.30
C PRO A 12 -1.79 -31.01 -16.01
N THR A 13 -1.55 -29.93 -16.74
CA THR A 13 -0.32 -29.57 -17.46
C THR A 13 0.70 -28.78 -16.63
N GLY A 14 0.43 -28.53 -15.34
CA GLY A 14 1.33 -27.75 -14.48
C GLY A 14 2.65 -28.46 -14.14
N ASN A 15 3.75 -27.70 -14.11
CA ASN A 15 5.12 -28.21 -13.96
C ASN A 15 5.46 -28.67 -12.52
N ILE A 16 4.70 -28.19 -11.54
CA ILE A 16 4.83 -28.55 -10.11
C ILE A 16 3.57 -29.28 -9.69
N SER A 17 3.69 -30.53 -9.25
CA SER A 17 2.62 -31.37 -8.73
C SER A 17 2.43 -31.11 -7.24
N ILE A 18 1.35 -30.41 -6.89
CA ILE A 18 0.96 -30.12 -5.50
C ILE A 18 -0.19 -31.03 -5.09
N VAL A 19 -0.03 -31.75 -3.99
CA VAL A 19 -1.15 -32.40 -3.29
C VAL A 19 -1.79 -31.41 -2.33
N CYS A 20 -3.12 -31.30 -2.40
CA CYS A 20 -3.90 -30.39 -1.58
C CYS A 20 -4.91 -31.16 -0.74
N ILE A 21 -4.89 -30.96 0.58
CA ILE A 21 -5.85 -31.56 1.52
C ILE A 21 -6.95 -30.56 1.83
N ASP A 22 -8.19 -30.89 1.48
CA ASP A 22 -9.35 -30.02 1.61
C ASP A 22 -10.03 -30.18 2.98
N CYS A 23 -9.59 -29.36 3.93
CA CYS A 23 -10.26 -29.13 5.21
C CYS A 23 -11.42 -28.11 5.10
N GLY A 24 -11.53 -27.39 3.99
CA GLY A 24 -12.43 -26.26 3.76
C GLY A 24 -11.84 -25.25 2.77
N LEU A 25 -11.28 -25.78 1.69
CA LEU A 25 -10.53 -25.10 0.64
C LEU A 25 -11.34 -23.98 0.00
N LYS A 26 -10.75 -22.79 -0.12
CA LYS A 26 -11.36 -21.69 -0.86
C LYS A 26 -10.92 -21.72 -2.31
N ASN A 27 -11.86 -21.51 -3.23
CA ASN A 27 -11.60 -21.49 -4.67
C ASN A 27 -10.45 -20.57 -5.10
N ASN A 28 -10.13 -19.51 -4.34
CA ASN A 28 -9.01 -18.62 -4.66
C ASN A 28 -7.62 -19.22 -4.36
N GLN A 29 -7.50 -20.13 -3.38
CA GLN A 29 -6.27 -20.89 -3.11
C GLN A 29 -5.90 -21.72 -4.35
N LEU A 30 -6.88 -22.46 -4.90
CA LEU A 30 -6.72 -23.21 -6.15
C LEU A 30 -6.40 -22.32 -7.35
N ARG A 31 -7.12 -21.22 -7.55
CA ARG A 31 -6.89 -20.30 -8.68
C ARG A 31 -5.46 -19.76 -8.66
N ILE A 32 -4.94 -19.37 -7.49
CA ILE A 32 -3.59 -18.82 -7.39
C ILE A 32 -2.54 -19.89 -7.70
N LEU A 33 -2.61 -21.07 -7.07
CA LEU A 33 -1.70 -22.17 -7.38
C LEU A 33 -1.70 -22.54 -8.88
N CYS A 34 -2.87 -22.60 -9.51
CA CYS A 34 -2.99 -22.86 -10.95
C CYS A 34 -2.43 -21.71 -11.81
N GLN A 35 -2.67 -20.45 -11.43
CA GLN A 35 -2.12 -19.26 -12.11
C GLN A 35 -0.59 -19.19 -12.02
N LEU A 36 0.01 -19.72 -10.96
CA LEU A 36 1.45 -19.85 -10.80
C LEU A 36 2.02 -21.15 -11.43
N GLY A 37 1.23 -21.83 -12.27
CA GLY A 37 1.69 -22.97 -13.06
C GLY A 37 1.73 -24.31 -12.32
N ALA A 38 1.24 -24.40 -11.09
CA ALA A 38 1.15 -25.67 -10.36
C ALA A 38 -0.06 -26.51 -10.82
N LYS A 39 0.16 -27.81 -10.94
CA LYS A 39 -0.86 -28.85 -11.06
C LYS A 39 -1.31 -29.21 -9.65
N VAL A 40 -2.60 -29.02 -9.34
CA VAL A 40 -3.11 -29.26 -7.98
C VAL A 40 -4.03 -30.48 -7.95
N THR A 41 -3.65 -31.49 -7.18
CA THR A 41 -4.47 -32.68 -6.92
C THR A 41 -5.11 -32.55 -5.54
N VAL A 42 -6.41 -32.31 -5.50
CA VAL A 42 -7.18 -32.11 -4.27
C VAL A 42 -7.76 -33.42 -3.77
N PHE A 43 -7.58 -33.70 -2.49
CA PHE A 43 -8.15 -34.85 -1.79
C PHE A 43 -9.01 -34.40 -0.58
N PRO A 44 -9.95 -35.25 -0.12
CA PRO A 44 -10.69 -35.01 1.13
C PRO A 44 -9.77 -34.88 2.34
N TRP A 45 -10.22 -34.14 3.37
CA TRP A 45 -9.52 -33.91 4.65
C TRP A 45 -8.89 -35.15 5.32
N ASN A 46 -9.50 -36.33 5.16
CA ASN A 46 -9.06 -37.60 5.76
C ASN A 46 -8.30 -38.54 4.81
N HIS A 47 -7.80 -38.04 3.67
CA HIS A 47 -7.00 -38.84 2.76
C HIS A 47 -5.60 -39.14 3.35
N PRO A 48 -5.14 -40.41 3.37
CA PRO A 48 -3.82 -40.77 3.89
C PRO A 48 -2.71 -40.30 2.93
N VAL A 49 -1.98 -39.25 3.33
CA VAL A 49 -0.85 -38.72 2.57
C VAL A 49 0.36 -39.65 2.70
N LYS A 50 0.81 -40.21 1.57
CA LYS A 50 2.14 -40.81 1.42
C LYS A 50 3.11 -39.76 0.90
N GLN A 51 4.41 -39.88 1.17
CA GLN A 51 5.40 -38.89 0.72
C GLN A 51 5.74 -38.98 -0.78
N ASP A 52 5.34 -40.06 -1.45
CA ASP A 52 5.64 -40.32 -2.86
C ASP A 52 4.61 -39.70 -3.83
N GLY A 53 5.09 -39.23 -4.99
CA GLY A 53 4.24 -38.88 -6.14
C GLY A 53 3.85 -37.42 -6.28
N PHE A 54 4.37 -36.53 -5.44
CA PHE A 54 4.19 -35.08 -5.56
C PHE A 54 5.44 -34.29 -5.19
N ASP A 55 5.50 -33.03 -5.60
CA ASP A 55 6.61 -32.12 -5.31
C ASP A 55 6.38 -31.32 -4.01
N GLY A 56 5.12 -30.98 -3.70
CA GLY A 56 4.76 -30.27 -2.46
C GLY A 56 3.37 -30.62 -1.91
N LEU A 57 3.21 -30.47 -0.60
CA LEU A 57 1.95 -30.66 0.13
C LEU A 57 1.39 -29.30 0.56
N PHE A 58 0.09 -29.07 0.31
CA PHE A 58 -0.63 -27.87 0.74
C PHE A 58 -1.86 -28.26 1.57
N LEU A 59 -1.91 -27.81 2.82
CA LEU A 59 -3.08 -27.99 3.69
C LEU A 59 -4.00 -26.79 3.49
N SER A 60 -5.27 -27.01 3.17
CA SER A 60 -6.23 -25.91 3.17
C SER A 60 -6.61 -25.53 4.60
N SER A 61 -6.87 -24.24 4.78
CA SER A 61 -7.76 -23.75 5.84
C SER A 61 -9.08 -24.52 5.90
N GLY A 62 -9.76 -24.54 7.06
CA GLY A 62 -11.09 -25.11 7.21
C GLY A 62 -11.92 -24.48 8.33
N PRO A 63 -13.24 -24.76 8.39
CA PRO A 63 -14.11 -24.36 9.50
C PRO A 63 -14.13 -25.41 10.61
N GLY A 64 -14.53 -24.99 11.81
CA GLY A 64 -14.72 -25.85 12.97
C GLY A 64 -13.45 -26.03 13.81
N ASP A 65 -13.60 -26.69 14.96
CA ASP A 65 -12.50 -27.02 15.85
C ASP A 65 -11.57 -28.08 15.22
N PRO A 66 -10.27 -27.78 15.01
CA PRO A 66 -9.32 -28.77 14.54
C PRO A 66 -9.23 -29.99 15.48
N GLN A 67 -9.22 -29.78 16.80
CA GLN A 67 -8.93 -30.80 17.82
C GLN A 67 -10.02 -31.88 17.95
N THR A 68 -11.29 -31.55 17.70
CA THR A 68 -12.39 -32.52 17.64
C THR A 68 -12.74 -32.95 16.22
N GLN A 69 -12.75 -32.06 15.23
CA GLN A 69 -13.30 -32.36 13.90
C GLN A 69 -12.28 -32.87 12.88
N CYS A 70 -10.99 -32.57 13.07
CA CYS A 70 -9.92 -32.95 12.14
C CYS A 70 -8.97 -34.00 12.73
N ARG A 71 -9.41 -34.81 13.71
CA ARG A 71 -8.55 -35.74 14.48
C ARG A 71 -7.70 -36.70 13.65
N GLU A 72 -8.17 -37.11 12.48
CA GLU A 72 -7.40 -37.98 11.57
C GLU A 72 -6.26 -37.18 10.91
N THR A 73 -6.58 -36.04 10.28
CA THR A 73 -5.59 -35.08 9.73
C THR A 73 -4.62 -34.58 10.81
N ILE A 74 -5.09 -34.37 12.04
CA ILE A 74 -4.27 -33.99 13.19
C ILE A 74 -3.42 -35.16 13.69
N THR A 75 -3.88 -36.41 13.64
CA THR A 75 -3.02 -37.56 13.98
C THR A 75 -1.90 -37.74 12.95
N ILE A 76 -2.09 -37.25 11.72
CA ILE A 76 -1.05 -37.11 10.70
C ILE A 76 -0.14 -35.87 10.95
N ILE A 77 -0.57 -34.85 11.74
CA ILE A 77 0.07 -33.49 11.78
C ILE A 77 0.25 -32.83 13.19
N LYS A 78 -0.83 -32.50 13.96
CA LYS A 78 -0.86 -31.82 15.31
C LYS A 78 -0.27 -30.36 15.38
N SER A 79 -0.78 -29.38 16.15
CA SER A 79 -1.96 -29.19 17.06
C SER A 79 -2.35 -27.68 17.24
N GLY A 80 -3.49 -27.29 17.86
CA GLY A 80 -3.91 -25.87 18.12
C GLY A 80 -5.36 -25.65 18.66
N ILE A 81 -5.69 -24.50 19.30
CA ILE A 81 -6.95 -24.18 20.09
C ILE A 81 -7.42 -22.67 19.99
N THR A 82 -8.70 -22.39 20.30
CA THR A 82 -9.55 -21.16 20.12
C THR A 82 -8.98 -19.71 20.20
N SER A 83 -9.42 -18.79 19.30
CA SER A 83 -9.42 -17.30 19.39
C SER A 83 -10.34 -16.63 18.32
N GLU A 84 -10.96 -15.46 18.54
CA GLU A 84 -12.03 -14.85 17.69
C GLU A 84 -11.59 -13.87 16.58
N THR A 85 -12.51 -13.53 15.67
CA THR A 85 -12.23 -12.80 14.41
C THR A 85 -12.22 -11.27 14.49
N ILE A 86 -11.05 -10.68 14.25
CA ILE A 86 -10.86 -9.29 13.76
C ILE A 86 -10.00 -9.36 12.47
N LYS A 87 -9.78 -8.26 11.75
CA LYS A 87 -8.74 -8.14 10.70
C LYS A 87 -7.49 -7.47 11.32
N PRO A 88 -6.43 -8.20 11.70
CA PRO A 88 -5.37 -7.63 12.51
C PRO A 88 -4.10 -7.29 11.72
N PRO A 89 -3.19 -6.51 12.31
CA PRO A 89 -1.83 -6.34 11.82
C PRO A 89 -0.98 -7.56 12.22
N CYS A 90 -0.45 -8.30 11.25
CA CYS A 90 0.44 -9.43 11.46
C CYS A 90 1.89 -8.98 11.25
N LEU A 91 2.66 -8.84 12.33
CA LEU A 91 4.11 -8.58 12.27
C LEU A 91 4.83 -9.85 11.79
N LEU A 92 5.75 -9.71 10.82
CA LEU A 92 6.70 -10.75 10.45
C LEU A 92 7.84 -10.76 11.47
N GLU A 93 8.00 -11.86 12.19
CA GLU A 93 8.96 -11.94 13.30
C GLU A 93 10.41 -11.74 12.87
N GLY A 94 11.22 -11.19 13.79
CA GLY A 94 12.59 -10.77 13.50
C GLY A 94 12.72 -9.56 12.55
N THR A 95 11.61 -8.94 12.14
CA THR A 95 11.60 -7.77 11.23
C THR A 95 10.77 -6.61 11.78
N GLN A 96 10.67 -5.53 11.00
CA GLN A 96 9.76 -4.39 11.26
C GLN A 96 8.57 -4.37 10.28
N TYR A 97 8.32 -5.48 9.56
CA TYR A 97 7.32 -5.52 8.48
C TYR A 97 5.99 -6.09 8.97
N CYS A 98 4.94 -5.28 8.88
CA CYS A 98 3.59 -5.65 9.29
C CYS A 98 2.65 -5.77 8.08
N PHE A 99 1.83 -6.81 8.05
CA PHE A 99 0.90 -7.14 6.97
C PHE A 99 -0.55 -7.09 7.48
N ILE A 100 -1.45 -6.38 6.78
CA ILE A 100 -2.86 -6.36 7.16
C ILE A 100 -3.57 -7.55 6.51
N ALA A 101 -3.90 -8.55 7.32
CA ALA A 101 -4.40 -9.83 6.83
C ALA A 101 -5.92 -9.98 6.96
N SER A 102 -6.51 -10.76 6.05
CA SER A 102 -7.90 -11.21 6.19
C SER A 102 -7.96 -12.50 6.98
N GLN A 103 -8.75 -12.53 8.04
CA GLN A 103 -8.96 -13.70 8.90
C GLN A 103 -10.44 -14.08 8.99
N ASN A 104 -10.66 -15.34 9.34
CA ASN A 104 -11.94 -15.98 9.69
C ASN A 104 -11.62 -17.37 10.27
N HIS A 105 -10.76 -17.37 11.30
CA HIS A 105 -10.50 -18.53 12.13
C HIS A 105 -11.12 -18.25 13.50
N ALA A 106 -11.47 -19.32 14.21
CA ALA A 106 -11.94 -19.25 15.59
C ALA A 106 -10.94 -19.93 16.54
N PHE A 107 -9.70 -20.22 16.07
CA PHE A 107 -8.70 -21.13 16.66
C PHE A 107 -7.28 -20.77 16.21
N ALA A 108 -6.33 -20.62 17.14
CA ALA A 108 -4.91 -20.28 16.94
C ALA A 108 -3.96 -21.36 17.53
N VAL A 109 -2.65 -21.10 17.58
CA VAL A 109 -1.65 -22.03 18.18
C VAL A 109 -1.00 -21.41 19.41
N LEU A 110 -0.90 -22.18 20.50
CA LEU A 110 -0.17 -21.79 21.71
C LEU A 110 1.34 -21.98 21.52
N THR A 111 2.07 -20.89 21.33
CA THR A 111 3.53 -20.88 21.10
C THR A 111 4.31 -21.53 22.24
N SER A 112 3.79 -21.49 23.48
CA SER A 112 4.38 -22.15 24.66
C SER A 112 4.43 -23.68 24.58
N HIS A 113 3.70 -24.30 23.64
CA HIS A 113 3.63 -25.75 23.43
C HIS A 113 4.07 -26.18 22.02
N VAL A 114 4.82 -25.30 21.32
CA VAL A 114 5.45 -25.60 20.04
C VAL A 114 6.79 -26.29 20.28
N ASP A 115 7.13 -27.30 19.46
CA ASP A 115 8.40 -28.03 19.55
C ASP A 115 9.60 -27.12 19.23
N LYS A 116 10.76 -27.40 19.85
CA LYS A 116 11.97 -26.57 19.78
C LYS A 116 12.59 -26.37 18.39
N ASP A 117 12.15 -27.13 17.40
CA ASP A 117 12.62 -27.03 16.00
C ASP A 117 11.77 -26.06 15.16
N TRP A 118 10.81 -25.36 15.78
CA TRP A 118 9.89 -24.43 15.14
C TRP A 118 9.92 -23.04 15.80
N SER A 119 9.98 -22.03 14.94
CA SER A 119 9.94 -20.62 15.30
C SER A 119 8.59 -19.98 14.96
N VAL A 120 8.22 -18.92 15.69
CA VAL A 120 7.07 -18.07 15.33
C VAL A 120 7.43 -17.26 14.10
N LEU A 121 6.56 -17.29 13.08
CA LEU A 121 6.77 -16.60 11.81
C LEU A 121 6.00 -15.27 11.76
N PHE A 122 4.78 -15.24 12.29
CA PHE A 122 3.98 -14.03 12.38
C PHE A 122 3.28 -13.91 13.74
N THR A 123 3.14 -12.67 14.23
CA THR A 123 2.46 -12.34 15.49
C THR A 123 1.43 -11.23 15.30
N ASN A 124 0.23 -11.42 15.84
CA ASN A 124 -0.86 -10.46 15.83
C ASN A 124 -0.56 -9.27 16.76
N GLN A 125 -0.53 -8.04 16.24
CA GLN A 125 -0.16 -6.85 17.03
C GLN A 125 -1.29 -6.31 17.93
N ASN A 126 -2.51 -6.85 17.84
CA ASN A 126 -3.63 -6.45 18.69
C ASN A 126 -3.73 -7.30 19.97
N ASP A 127 -3.48 -8.60 19.87
CA ASP A 127 -3.72 -9.60 20.94
C ASP A 127 -2.52 -10.52 21.23
N LEU A 128 -1.41 -10.36 20.50
CA LEU A 128 -0.18 -11.16 20.60
C LEU A 128 -0.35 -12.66 20.30
N SER A 129 -1.43 -13.05 19.63
CA SER A 129 -1.64 -14.43 19.17
C SER A 129 -0.77 -14.81 17.97
N ASN A 130 -0.54 -16.12 17.81
CA ASN A 130 0.27 -16.71 16.75
C ASN A 130 -0.43 -16.64 15.38
N GLU A 131 0.21 -15.99 14.42
CA GLU A 131 -0.30 -15.81 13.05
C GLU A 131 0.40 -16.68 12.00
N GLY A 132 1.43 -17.43 12.39
CA GLY A 132 2.10 -18.41 11.54
C GLY A 132 3.33 -19.01 12.22
N LEU A 133 3.70 -20.24 11.83
CA LEU A 133 4.89 -20.94 12.32
C LEU A 133 5.81 -21.30 11.15
N ILE A 134 7.10 -21.48 11.43
CA ILE A 134 8.08 -21.99 10.47
C ILE A 134 9.04 -22.97 11.15
N HIS A 135 9.46 -24.00 10.42
CA HIS A 135 10.42 -24.98 10.95
C HIS A 135 11.84 -24.56 10.56
N ASP A 136 12.74 -24.47 11.55
CA ASP A 136 14.07 -23.85 11.42
C ASP A 136 14.99 -24.53 10.38
N SER A 137 14.69 -25.78 10.00
CA SER A 137 15.52 -26.62 9.12
C SER A 137 14.77 -27.37 8.02
N LYS A 138 13.45 -27.60 8.15
CA LYS A 138 12.63 -28.30 7.16
C LYS A 138 11.82 -27.29 6.34
N PRO A 139 11.39 -27.61 5.09
CA PRO A 139 10.70 -26.65 4.22
C PRO A 139 9.21 -26.47 4.59
N PHE A 140 8.90 -26.36 5.88
CA PHE A 140 7.54 -26.32 6.42
C PHE A 140 7.28 -24.96 7.04
N PHE A 141 6.21 -24.30 6.60
CA PHE A 141 5.70 -23.08 7.22
C PHE A 141 4.17 -23.07 7.15
N SER A 142 3.55 -22.27 8.01
CA SER A 142 2.10 -22.07 8.08
C SER A 142 1.76 -20.59 8.26
N VAL A 143 0.54 -20.23 7.87
CA VAL A 143 -0.08 -18.96 8.28
C VAL A 143 -1.51 -19.23 8.72
N GLN A 144 -1.92 -18.49 9.75
CA GLN A 144 -3.22 -18.56 10.42
C GLN A 144 -4.27 -17.72 9.69
N PHE A 145 -3.82 -16.66 9.01
CA PHE A 145 -4.62 -15.82 8.13
C PHE A 145 -4.74 -16.36 6.69
N TYR A 146 -5.53 -15.67 5.87
CA TYR A 146 -5.85 -16.08 4.50
C TYR A 146 -5.09 -15.27 3.43
N PRO A 147 -3.91 -15.73 2.96
CA PRO A 147 -3.15 -15.04 1.92
C PRO A 147 -3.76 -15.14 0.52
N GLU A 148 -4.77 -15.99 0.28
CA GLU A 148 -5.40 -16.06 -1.04
C GLU A 148 -6.27 -14.84 -1.34
N HIS A 149 -6.85 -14.29 -0.28
CA HIS A 149 -7.84 -13.21 -0.21
C HIS A 149 -9.04 -13.31 -1.18
N PHE A 150 -10.25 -13.06 -0.69
CA PHE A 150 -11.42 -12.76 -1.52
C PHE A 150 -12.36 -11.91 -0.66
N ALA A 151 -12.54 -10.64 -0.99
CA ALA A 151 -12.99 -9.56 -0.07
C ALA A 151 -12.00 -9.24 1.08
N GLY A 152 -10.70 -9.36 0.83
CA GLY A 152 -9.60 -8.86 1.67
C GLY A 152 -8.60 -8.01 0.86
N LEU A 153 -7.54 -7.54 1.52
CA LEU A 153 -6.37 -6.91 0.87
C LEU A 153 -5.57 -7.93 0.03
N ARG A 154 -4.33 -7.66 -0.40
CA ARG A 154 -3.56 -8.58 -1.29
C ARG A 154 -2.12 -8.81 -0.85
N ASP A 155 -1.81 -8.39 0.36
CA ASP A 155 -0.46 -8.02 0.78
C ASP A 155 0.38 -9.29 0.98
N ALA A 156 -0.23 -10.33 1.54
CA ALA A 156 0.39 -11.63 1.80
C ALA A 156 0.31 -12.63 0.62
N LYS A 157 -0.25 -12.24 -0.55
CA LYS A 157 -0.39 -13.15 -1.71
C LYS A 157 0.94 -13.79 -2.16
N ASN A 158 2.07 -13.13 -1.89
CA ASN A 158 3.40 -13.62 -2.28
C ASN A 158 3.78 -14.98 -1.64
N LEU A 159 3.14 -15.36 -0.53
CA LEU A 159 3.39 -16.64 0.15
C LEU A 159 3.11 -17.86 -0.75
N PHE A 160 2.20 -17.76 -1.73
CA PHE A 160 1.99 -18.83 -2.72
C PHE A 160 3.16 -18.98 -3.70
N GLN A 161 3.84 -17.88 -4.05
CA GLN A 161 5.03 -17.94 -4.89
C GLN A 161 6.19 -18.53 -4.09
N ILE A 162 6.42 -18.01 -2.87
CA ILE A 162 7.45 -18.50 -1.94
C ILE A 162 7.30 -20.00 -1.67
N PHE A 163 6.08 -20.50 -1.46
CA PHE A 163 5.78 -21.93 -1.34
C PHE A 163 6.22 -22.73 -2.57
N LEU A 164 5.86 -22.27 -3.78
CA LEU A 164 6.23 -22.95 -5.03
C LEU A 164 7.72 -22.85 -5.34
N ASP A 165 8.39 -21.76 -4.99
CA ASP A 165 9.84 -21.59 -5.13
C ASP A 165 10.60 -22.57 -4.23
N ILE A 166 10.18 -22.71 -2.97
CA ILE A 166 10.73 -23.69 -2.02
C ILE A 166 10.51 -25.11 -2.56
N VAL A 167 9.29 -25.46 -2.97
CA VAL A 167 8.98 -26.77 -3.59
C VAL A 167 9.86 -27.05 -4.82
N GLN A 168 9.98 -26.07 -5.72
CA GLN A 168 10.80 -26.19 -6.93
C GLN A 168 12.29 -26.36 -6.59
N SER A 169 12.78 -25.74 -5.50
CA SER A 169 14.16 -25.90 -5.06
C SER A 169 14.48 -27.33 -4.60
N TYR A 170 13.57 -27.96 -3.85
CA TYR A 170 13.70 -29.36 -3.43
C TYR A 170 13.53 -30.32 -4.62
N LYS A 171 12.57 -30.05 -5.53
CA LYS A 171 12.40 -30.80 -6.79
C LYS A 171 13.66 -30.83 -7.65
N LEU A 172 14.42 -29.73 -7.67
CA LEU A 172 15.67 -29.59 -8.41
C LEU A 172 16.91 -30.07 -7.64
N ALA A 173 16.75 -30.73 -6.48
CA ALA A 173 17.83 -31.14 -5.58
C ALA A 173 18.79 -29.99 -5.19
N LYS A 174 18.25 -28.77 -5.05
CA LYS A 174 18.94 -27.55 -4.63
C LYS A 174 18.16 -26.88 -3.48
N PRO A 175 18.00 -27.57 -2.33
CA PRO A 175 17.14 -27.10 -1.25
C PRO A 175 17.60 -25.76 -0.69
N ILE A 176 16.65 -24.84 -0.48
CA ILE A 176 16.85 -23.57 0.21
C ILE A 176 16.30 -23.63 1.64
N ASN A 177 16.95 -22.95 2.59
CA ASN A 177 16.36 -22.73 3.91
C ASN A 177 15.10 -21.85 3.74
N ALA A 178 13.95 -22.36 4.17
CA ALA A 178 12.65 -21.76 3.92
C ALA A 178 12.45 -20.43 4.65
N GLU A 179 12.90 -20.34 5.91
CA GLU A 179 12.83 -19.14 6.74
C GLU A 179 13.58 -17.98 6.10
N LYS A 180 14.89 -18.15 5.87
CA LYS A 180 15.74 -17.15 5.24
C LYS A 180 15.18 -16.71 3.89
N TYR A 181 14.72 -17.64 3.05
CA TYR A 181 14.16 -17.28 1.75
C TYR A 181 12.83 -16.51 1.88
N LEU A 182 11.93 -16.93 2.77
CA LEU A 182 10.66 -16.26 3.00
C LEU A 182 10.87 -14.85 3.55
N VAL A 183 11.69 -14.69 4.59
CA VAL A 183 12.05 -13.38 5.17
C VAL A 183 12.71 -12.49 4.12
N GLU A 184 13.64 -13.03 3.32
CA GLU A 184 14.29 -12.29 2.24
C GLU A 184 13.30 -11.84 1.15
N GLN A 185 12.37 -12.70 0.71
CA GLN A 185 11.39 -12.34 -0.33
C GLN A 185 10.29 -11.40 0.15
N LEU A 186 9.87 -11.49 1.42
CA LEU A 186 8.95 -10.51 2.01
C LEU A 186 9.65 -9.16 2.21
N SER A 187 10.89 -9.15 2.69
CA SER A 187 11.70 -7.93 2.84
C SER A 187 12.05 -7.26 1.49
N LYS A 188 12.29 -8.05 0.43
CA LYS A 188 12.59 -7.53 -0.92
C LYS A 188 11.50 -6.64 -1.51
N ARG A 189 10.23 -6.83 -1.13
CA ARG A 189 9.15 -5.90 -1.52
C ARG A 189 9.35 -4.48 -0.97
N VAL A 190 10.12 -4.33 0.11
CA VAL A 190 10.37 -3.06 0.80
C VAL A 190 11.81 -2.56 0.63
N ASN A 191 12.72 -3.41 0.10
CA ASN A 191 14.14 -3.08 -0.11
C ASN A 191 14.62 -3.22 -1.58
N GLY A 192 13.70 -3.43 -2.53
CA GLY A 192 14.03 -3.49 -3.97
C GLY A 192 14.38 -2.13 -4.57
N ALA A 193 14.92 -2.10 -5.79
CA ALA A 193 15.39 -0.87 -6.46
C ALA A 193 14.32 0.23 -6.66
N ASN A 194 13.03 -0.14 -6.65
CA ASN A 194 11.88 0.78 -6.74
C ASN A 194 11.12 0.93 -5.41
N ALA A 195 11.59 0.30 -4.32
CA ALA A 195 10.95 0.44 -3.03
C ALA A 195 11.26 1.82 -2.42
N PRO A 196 10.34 2.42 -1.64
CA PRO A 196 10.69 3.61 -0.87
C PRO A 196 11.83 3.25 0.09
N PRO A 197 12.81 4.14 0.33
CA PRO A 197 13.80 3.92 1.38
C PRO A 197 13.05 3.70 2.71
N PRO A 198 13.55 2.82 3.61
CA PRO A 198 12.95 2.64 4.91
C PRO A 198 12.81 4.02 5.59
N PRO A 199 11.66 4.31 6.23
CA PRO A 199 11.44 5.62 6.84
C PRO A 199 12.62 5.92 7.79
N PRO A 200 13.28 7.07 7.66
CA PRO A 200 14.52 7.34 8.39
C PRO A 200 14.26 7.16 9.87
N ALA A 201 15.04 6.26 10.50
CA ALA A 201 14.79 5.75 11.84
C ALA A 201 14.43 6.91 12.80
N PHE A 202 13.24 6.81 13.41
CA PHE A 202 12.46 7.95 13.93
C PHE A 202 13.37 8.96 14.63
N CYS A 203 13.54 10.13 13.99
CA CYS A 203 14.75 10.91 14.19
C CYS A 203 14.80 11.52 15.60
N SER A 204 15.51 10.84 16.51
CA SER A 204 15.70 11.14 17.94
C SER A 204 16.53 12.40 18.23
N ARG A 205 16.47 13.34 17.28
CA ARG A 205 17.26 14.56 17.19
C ARG A 205 16.39 15.79 16.84
N LEU A 206 15.15 15.60 16.39
CA LEU A 206 14.20 16.71 16.24
C LEU A 206 13.85 17.25 17.63
N LYS A 207 14.16 18.51 17.88
CA LYS A 207 13.83 19.24 19.12
C LYS A 207 12.86 20.38 18.84
N LYS A 208 12.92 20.98 17.65
CA LYS A 208 12.03 22.07 17.24
C LYS A 208 11.58 21.97 15.78
N VAL A 209 10.27 22.03 15.54
CA VAL A 209 9.67 21.91 14.21
C VAL A 209 8.74 23.08 13.90
N LEU A 210 8.84 23.59 12.67
CA LEU A 210 7.93 24.60 12.12
C LEU A 210 6.78 23.93 11.36
N ILE A 211 5.53 24.27 11.69
CA ILE A 211 4.32 23.74 11.06
C ILE A 211 3.61 24.88 10.33
N LEU A 212 3.28 24.69 9.04
CA LEU A 212 2.46 25.64 8.30
C LEU A 212 0.98 25.23 8.33
N GLY A 213 0.12 26.15 8.77
CA GLY A 213 -1.35 26.05 8.72
C GLY A 213 -1.91 26.48 7.36
N SER A 214 -3.15 26.97 7.33
CA SER A 214 -3.76 27.45 6.08
C SER A 214 -3.54 28.95 5.86
N ASN A 215 -3.19 29.34 4.63
CA ASN A 215 -2.96 30.74 4.27
C ASN A 215 -4.31 31.46 3.98
N GLY A 216 -5.19 31.46 4.98
CA GLY A 216 -6.58 31.93 4.91
C GLY A 216 -7.54 30.95 4.22
N LEU A 217 -8.83 31.12 4.50
CA LEU A 217 -9.93 30.39 3.83
C LEU A 217 -10.08 30.87 2.38
N LYS A 218 -9.42 30.18 1.45
CA LYS A 218 -9.57 30.39 -0.01
C LYS A 218 -10.61 29.40 -0.58
N PHE A 219 -11.27 29.75 -1.69
CA PHE A 219 -12.03 28.76 -2.46
C PHE A 219 -11.08 27.63 -2.90
N GLY A 220 -11.55 26.37 -2.79
CA GLY A 220 -10.70 25.17 -2.93
C GLY A 220 -9.88 24.81 -1.69
N GLN A 221 -9.88 25.65 -0.64
CA GLN A 221 -9.10 25.44 0.58
C GLN A 221 -9.94 25.48 1.87
N PRO A 222 -10.63 24.38 2.24
CA PRO A 222 -11.47 24.32 3.44
C PRO A 222 -10.65 24.23 4.74
N GLY A 223 -11.28 24.63 5.85
CA GLY A 223 -10.68 24.70 7.21
C GLY A 223 -10.29 23.36 7.85
N GLU A 224 -10.47 22.22 7.16
CA GLU A 224 -9.91 20.90 7.50
C GLU A 224 -8.40 20.97 7.84
N PHE A 225 -7.74 21.96 7.27
CA PHE A 225 -6.32 22.28 7.43
C PHE A 225 -5.94 22.81 8.81
N ASP A 226 -6.79 23.63 9.42
CA ASP A 226 -6.54 24.18 10.74
C ASP A 226 -6.69 23.09 11.80
N CYS A 227 -7.66 22.18 11.60
CA CYS A 227 -7.75 20.91 12.35
C CYS A 227 -6.50 20.03 12.16
N SER A 228 -6.03 19.86 10.91
CA SER A 228 -4.87 19.04 10.58
C SER A 228 -3.56 19.56 11.19
N ALA A 229 -3.36 20.88 11.17
CA ALA A 229 -2.20 21.54 11.77
C ALA A 229 -2.22 21.41 13.30
N ASN A 230 -3.39 21.56 13.93
CA ASN A 230 -3.54 21.37 15.38
C ASN A 230 -3.28 19.91 15.81
N GLN A 231 -3.67 18.91 15.03
CA GLN A 231 -3.30 17.50 15.29
C GLN A 231 -1.79 17.27 15.13
N ALA A 232 -1.14 17.93 14.15
CA ALA A 232 0.32 17.87 14.01
C ALA A 232 1.05 18.54 15.19
N VAL A 233 0.55 19.66 15.71
CA VAL A 233 1.05 20.29 16.95
C VAL A 233 0.89 19.35 18.13
N LYS A 234 -0.29 18.72 18.27
CA LYS A 234 -0.57 17.78 19.36
C LYS A 234 0.43 16.61 19.37
N ALA A 235 0.59 15.91 18.25
CA ALA A 235 1.47 14.74 18.16
C ALA A 235 2.94 15.08 18.47
N MET A 236 3.44 16.22 17.96
CA MET A 236 4.79 16.70 18.27
C MET A 236 4.98 16.98 19.77
N ASN A 237 3.97 17.58 20.42
CA ASN A 237 4.02 17.86 21.85
C ASN A 237 3.97 16.56 22.69
N GLU A 238 3.24 15.53 22.25
CA GLU A 238 3.24 14.19 22.87
C GLU A 238 4.64 13.54 22.76
N ASP A 239 5.35 13.73 21.65
CA ASP A 239 6.76 13.33 21.45
C ASP A 239 7.79 14.28 22.12
N ASN A 240 7.36 15.29 22.88
CA ASN A 240 8.20 16.33 23.52
C ASN A 240 9.01 17.22 22.52
N ILE A 241 8.56 17.31 21.26
CA ILE A 241 9.14 18.16 20.22
C ILE A 241 8.50 19.55 20.29
N SER A 242 9.31 20.60 20.42
CA SER A 242 8.82 21.98 20.46
C SER A 242 8.25 22.41 19.11
N THR A 243 7.03 22.94 19.07
CA THR A 243 6.42 23.40 17.81
C THR A 243 6.32 24.91 17.69
N VAL A 244 6.42 25.41 16.46
CA VAL A 244 5.95 26.75 16.07
C VAL A 244 4.94 26.58 14.95
N LEU A 245 3.73 27.12 15.12
CA LEU A 245 2.65 27.08 14.12
C LEU A 245 2.52 28.44 13.44
N LEU A 246 2.63 28.46 12.11
CA LEU A 246 2.36 29.63 11.28
C LEU A 246 1.01 29.43 10.57
N ASN A 247 -0.05 30.08 11.06
CA ASN A 247 -1.39 29.93 10.49
C ASN A 247 -2.08 31.28 10.22
N PRO A 248 -1.96 31.85 9.01
CA PRO A 248 -2.65 33.10 8.64
C PRO A 248 -4.19 33.04 8.67
N SER A 249 -4.80 31.86 8.78
CA SER A 249 -6.26 31.67 8.80
C SER A 249 -6.92 32.06 10.13
N THR A 250 -6.18 32.05 11.25
CA THR A 250 -6.74 32.37 12.57
C THR A 250 -6.72 33.87 12.85
N ALA A 251 -7.69 34.34 13.65
CA ALA A 251 -7.80 35.72 14.11
C ALA A 251 -6.75 36.09 15.18
N ILE A 252 -5.47 35.80 14.91
CA ILE A 252 -4.32 36.13 15.77
C ILE A 252 -3.66 37.38 15.17
N THR A 253 -3.75 38.50 15.89
CA THR A 253 -3.35 39.83 15.45
C THR A 253 -1.83 40.06 15.51
N GLU A 254 -1.06 39.35 14.67
CA GLU A 254 0.39 39.57 14.55
C GLU A 254 0.98 39.31 13.15
N PHE A 255 0.15 39.01 12.13
CA PHE A 255 0.60 38.97 10.74
C PHE A 255 0.63 40.37 10.10
N PRO A 256 1.73 40.77 9.43
CA PRO A 256 1.74 41.95 8.55
C PRO A 256 0.76 41.78 7.39
N THR A 257 -0.16 42.75 7.22
CA THR A 257 -1.28 42.68 6.28
C THR A 257 -0.89 42.55 4.80
N ASP A 258 0.33 42.91 4.42
CA ASP A 258 0.78 42.87 3.02
C ASP A 258 1.23 41.48 2.52
N LEU A 259 1.56 40.53 3.41
CA LEU A 259 2.11 39.19 3.07
C LEU A 259 1.13 38.23 2.36
N SER A 260 0.08 38.77 1.75
CA SER A 260 -0.96 38.05 1.01
C SER A 260 -0.47 37.39 -0.29
N GLN A 261 0.70 37.79 -0.81
CA GLN A 261 1.30 37.23 -2.03
C GLN A 261 2.28 36.09 -1.71
N GLU A 262 2.14 34.97 -2.43
CA GLU A 262 2.87 33.72 -2.18
C GLU A 262 4.39 33.89 -2.26
N ILE A 263 4.90 34.67 -3.22
CA ILE A 263 6.34 35.01 -3.35
C ILE A 263 6.88 35.74 -2.10
N GLN A 264 6.07 36.58 -1.45
CA GLN A 264 6.48 37.26 -0.21
C GLN A 264 6.40 36.32 1.00
N PHE A 265 5.45 35.39 1.02
CA PHE A 265 5.31 34.37 2.05
C PHE A 265 6.51 33.39 2.03
N ASP A 266 6.92 32.90 0.86
CA ASP A 266 8.14 32.09 0.68
C ASP A 266 9.40 32.82 1.20
N GLN A 267 9.55 34.11 0.88
CA GLN A 267 10.66 34.94 1.35
C GLN A 267 10.62 35.16 2.87
N TRP A 268 9.43 35.37 3.44
CA TRP A 268 9.27 35.53 4.88
C TRP A 268 9.58 34.25 5.65
N ILE A 269 9.13 33.07 5.18
CA ILE A 269 9.45 31.77 5.82
C ILE A 269 10.97 31.53 5.83
N ARG A 270 11.69 31.93 4.77
CA ARG A 270 13.18 31.86 4.73
C ARG A 270 13.80 32.75 5.80
N SER A 271 13.42 34.02 5.88
CA SER A 271 13.91 34.96 6.88
C SER A 271 13.59 34.51 8.32
N PHE A 272 12.39 33.96 8.55
CA PHE A 272 11.98 33.41 9.83
C PHE A 272 12.79 32.14 10.20
N SER A 273 12.96 31.20 9.27
CA SER A 273 13.71 29.96 9.51
C SER A 273 15.23 30.18 9.65
N ALA A 274 15.75 31.28 9.11
CA ALA A 274 17.15 31.70 9.28
C ALA A 274 17.40 32.42 10.63
N SER A 275 16.39 33.10 11.17
CA SER A 275 16.48 33.83 12.45
C SER A 275 16.06 33.00 13.66
N VAL A 276 15.18 32.02 13.47
CA VAL A 276 14.76 31.05 14.48
C VAL A 276 15.22 29.65 14.03
N PRO A 277 16.24 29.05 14.66
CA PRO A 277 16.73 27.73 14.26
C PRO A 277 15.65 26.66 14.48
N MET A 278 15.40 25.86 13.44
CA MET A 278 14.46 24.74 13.41
C MET A 278 15.18 23.48 12.90
N ASP A 279 14.80 22.31 13.40
CA ASP A 279 15.34 21.04 12.92
C ASP A 279 14.63 20.54 11.64
N SER A 280 13.37 20.92 11.42
CA SER A 280 12.61 20.64 10.18
C SER A 280 11.43 21.59 10.02
N VAL A 281 10.95 21.72 8.76
CA VAL A 281 9.66 22.36 8.44
C VAL A 281 8.66 21.31 7.94
N ALA A 282 7.37 21.48 8.25
CA ALA A 282 6.26 20.63 7.84
C ALA A 282 5.23 21.42 7.02
N PHE A 283 5.01 20.99 5.77
CA PHE A 283 4.24 21.70 4.74
C PHE A 283 2.85 21.10 4.50
N ARG A 284 2.00 21.86 3.78
CA ARG A 284 0.68 21.41 3.31
C ARG A 284 0.33 22.01 1.94
N SER A 285 -0.33 21.22 1.10
CA SER A 285 -1.09 21.57 -0.12
C SER A 285 -0.41 22.32 -1.25
N THR A 286 0.11 23.55 -1.03
CA THR A 286 0.85 24.27 -2.06
C THR A 286 2.32 23.87 -1.97
N PRO A 287 2.94 23.40 -3.08
CA PRO A 287 4.38 23.25 -3.12
C PRO A 287 4.99 24.66 -3.12
N LEU A 288 5.74 25.01 -2.07
CA LEU A 288 6.59 26.21 -2.12
C LEU A 288 7.51 26.09 -3.34
N ASN A 289 7.69 27.18 -4.08
CA ASN A 289 8.23 27.14 -5.45
C ASN A 289 9.75 26.86 -5.51
N SER A 290 10.37 26.45 -4.40
CA SER A 290 11.81 26.33 -4.24
C SER A 290 12.23 25.12 -3.40
N ASP A 291 13.31 24.47 -3.82
CA ASP A 291 13.86 23.25 -3.20
C ASP A 291 14.69 23.50 -1.93
N ASP A 292 14.89 24.76 -1.54
CA ASP A 292 15.83 25.17 -0.49
C ASP A 292 15.35 24.89 0.95
N PHE A 293 14.12 24.42 1.14
CA PHE A 293 13.54 24.25 2.47
C PHE A 293 13.92 22.91 3.14
N LEU A 294 14.36 22.99 4.40
CA LEU A 294 14.83 21.85 5.20
C LEU A 294 13.70 20.87 5.59
N THR A 295 13.33 19.97 4.68
CA THR A 295 12.61 18.73 5.00
C THR A 295 13.62 17.67 5.47
N ASN A 296 14.06 17.75 6.72
CA ASN A 296 15.06 16.84 7.29
C ASN A 296 14.45 15.46 7.64
N GLY A 297 14.09 14.69 6.60
CA GLY A 297 13.56 13.33 6.69
C GLY A 297 12.11 13.19 7.19
N PHE A 298 11.48 14.29 7.60
CA PHE A 298 10.11 14.26 8.13
C PHE A 298 9.06 14.40 7.00
N ARG A 299 8.19 13.37 6.85
CA ARG A 299 7.10 13.25 5.86
C ARG A 299 7.55 13.03 4.41
N THR A 300 6.56 12.97 3.51
CA THR A 300 6.69 12.84 2.05
C THR A 300 7.72 13.83 1.47
N PRO A 301 8.77 13.36 0.75
CA PRO A 301 9.77 14.23 0.14
C PRO A 301 9.18 15.25 -0.83
N ILE A 302 9.80 16.44 -0.94
CA ILE A 302 9.41 17.51 -1.89
C ILE A 302 9.28 16.97 -3.31
N GLN A 303 10.18 16.09 -3.75
CA GLN A 303 10.11 15.48 -5.08
C GLN A 303 8.84 14.63 -5.29
N SER A 304 8.36 13.91 -4.27
CA SER A 304 7.10 13.16 -4.33
C SER A 304 5.87 14.06 -4.31
N ILE A 305 5.96 15.22 -3.64
CA ILE A 305 4.94 16.28 -3.73
C ILE A 305 4.91 16.85 -5.17
N LYS A 306 6.05 17.27 -5.73
CA LYS A 306 6.17 17.75 -7.12
C LYS A 306 5.66 16.74 -8.16
N ILE A 307 5.96 15.46 -7.97
CA ILE A 307 5.46 14.36 -8.81
C ILE A 307 3.94 14.21 -8.70
N SER A 308 3.33 14.37 -7.53
CA SER A 308 1.90 14.15 -7.34
C SER A 308 1.02 15.36 -7.65
N THR A 309 1.53 16.58 -7.49
CA THR A 309 0.82 17.81 -7.90
C THR A 309 0.88 18.03 -9.42
N ASN A 310 2.04 17.81 -10.05
CA ASN A 310 2.17 17.92 -11.50
C ASN A 310 1.52 16.72 -12.21
N ARG A 311 0.44 16.98 -12.96
CA ARG A 311 -0.34 15.93 -13.62
C ARG A 311 0.46 15.08 -14.61
N CYS A 312 1.47 15.64 -15.26
CA CYS A 312 2.28 14.92 -16.25
C CYS A 312 3.23 13.92 -15.55
N LEU A 313 3.94 14.38 -14.52
CA LEU A 313 4.82 13.53 -13.71
C LEU A 313 4.05 12.42 -12.99
N PHE A 314 2.88 12.76 -12.44
CA PHE A 314 1.98 11.78 -11.82
C PHE A 314 1.58 10.69 -12.81
N THR A 315 1.09 11.07 -14.00
CA THR A 315 0.65 10.12 -15.01
C THR A 315 1.81 9.28 -15.56
N GLN A 316 3.01 9.85 -15.69
CA GLN A 316 4.22 9.07 -16.00
C GLN A 316 4.50 8.01 -14.91
N LYS A 317 4.48 8.38 -13.62
CA LYS A 317 4.73 7.42 -12.53
C LYS A 317 3.69 6.32 -12.42
N MET A 318 2.43 6.60 -12.73
CA MET A 318 1.39 5.55 -12.82
C MET A 318 1.67 4.58 -13.99
N LEU A 319 2.12 5.09 -15.15
CA LEU A 319 2.49 4.25 -16.29
C LEU A 319 3.77 3.42 -16.04
N GLU A 320 4.75 3.96 -15.32
CA GLU A 320 5.98 3.25 -14.92
C GLU A 320 5.70 2.00 -14.06
N ILE A 321 4.63 2.01 -13.25
CA ILE A 321 4.18 0.84 -12.46
C ILE A 321 3.14 -0.04 -13.19
N GLY A 322 2.84 0.27 -14.46
CA GLY A 322 1.86 -0.47 -15.26
C GLY A 322 0.39 -0.19 -14.92
N GLU A 323 0.11 0.87 -14.15
CA GLU A 323 -1.24 1.25 -13.79
C GLU A 323 -1.98 1.99 -14.92
N LYS A 324 -3.31 1.94 -14.88
CA LYS A 324 -4.16 2.49 -15.95
C LYS A 324 -4.46 3.96 -15.73
N THR A 325 -4.17 4.78 -16.74
CA THR A 325 -4.42 6.22 -16.73
C THR A 325 -5.42 6.63 -17.80
N ILE A 326 -6.13 7.74 -17.59
CA ILE A 326 -7.07 8.30 -18.57
C ILE A 326 -6.26 8.86 -19.77
N PRO A 327 -6.72 8.67 -21.02
CA PRO A 327 -6.10 9.34 -22.18
C PRO A 327 -6.18 10.86 -22.05
N TYR A 328 -5.02 11.52 -22.11
CA TYR A 328 -4.88 12.95 -21.91
C TYR A 328 -3.84 13.55 -22.86
N LYS A 329 -3.84 14.88 -23.00
CA LYS A 329 -2.83 15.64 -23.75
C LYS A 329 -2.61 16.99 -23.05
N VAL A 330 -1.36 17.28 -22.72
CA VAL A 330 -0.90 18.64 -22.40
C VAL A 330 -0.90 19.45 -23.69
N VAL A 331 -1.52 20.61 -23.70
CA VAL A 331 -1.67 21.44 -24.90
C VAL A 331 -0.90 22.74 -24.74
N LYS A 332 -0.23 23.21 -25.79
CA LYS A 332 0.51 24.48 -25.79
C LYS A 332 -0.15 25.59 -26.62
N SER A 333 -1.20 25.25 -27.36
CA SER A 333 -1.99 26.17 -28.18
C SER A 333 -3.46 25.79 -28.17
N PHE A 334 -4.32 26.72 -28.56
CA PHE A 334 -5.74 26.46 -28.78
C PHE A 334 -5.99 25.40 -29.88
N GLU A 335 -5.13 25.35 -30.90
CA GLU A 335 -5.18 24.31 -31.94
C GLU A 335 -4.87 22.91 -31.37
N GLU A 336 -3.85 22.77 -30.52
CA GLU A 336 -3.61 21.51 -29.82
C GLU A 336 -4.78 21.11 -28.90
N ALA A 337 -5.48 22.08 -28.29
CA ALA A 337 -6.69 21.83 -27.49
C ALA A 337 -7.84 21.27 -28.32
N LEU A 338 -8.11 21.86 -29.50
CA LEU A 338 -9.11 21.38 -30.44
C LEU A 338 -8.80 19.95 -30.92
N ILE A 339 -7.56 19.72 -31.39
CA ILE A 339 -7.11 18.41 -31.88
C ILE A 339 -7.20 17.34 -30.78
N ALA A 340 -6.83 17.68 -29.53
CA ALA A 340 -6.96 16.78 -28.39
C ALA A 340 -8.43 16.44 -28.11
N ALA A 341 -9.31 17.43 -28.09
CA ALA A 341 -10.72 17.24 -27.77
C ALA A 341 -11.47 16.44 -28.84
N GLU A 342 -11.19 16.67 -30.12
CA GLU A 342 -11.75 15.90 -31.23
C GLU A 342 -11.24 14.45 -31.22
N ARG A 343 -9.95 14.23 -30.92
CA ARG A 343 -9.36 12.90 -30.78
C ARG A 343 -9.95 12.10 -29.62
N PHE A 344 -10.16 12.72 -28.46
CA PHE A 344 -10.74 12.04 -27.29
C PHE A 344 -12.26 11.91 -27.35
N ARG A 345 -12.89 12.73 -28.20
CA ARG A 345 -14.33 12.97 -28.38
C ARG A 345 -14.96 13.67 -27.17
N TYR A 346 -15.83 14.64 -27.47
CA TYR A 346 -16.61 15.33 -26.45
C TYR A 346 -17.63 14.40 -25.77
N PRO A 347 -17.97 14.63 -24.49
CA PRO A 347 -17.41 15.67 -23.62
C PRO A 347 -15.96 15.35 -23.20
N VAL A 348 -15.18 16.39 -22.95
CA VAL A 348 -13.82 16.30 -22.40
C VAL A 348 -13.72 17.07 -21.09
N LEU A 349 -12.68 16.80 -20.29
CA LEU A 349 -12.33 17.61 -19.13
C LEU A 349 -11.13 18.48 -19.51
N ALA A 350 -11.28 19.80 -19.37
CA ALA A 350 -10.18 20.75 -19.46
C ALA A 350 -9.78 21.19 -18.05
N ARG A 351 -8.48 21.29 -17.75
CA ARG A 351 -7.96 21.68 -16.42
C ARG A 351 -6.51 22.17 -16.46
N ALA A 352 -6.13 22.98 -15.48
CA ALA A 352 -4.74 23.40 -15.27
C ALA A 352 -3.85 22.27 -14.69
N SER A 353 -2.54 22.40 -14.88
CA SER A 353 -1.53 21.43 -14.42
C SER A 353 -1.16 21.55 -12.94
N PHE A 354 -1.45 22.68 -12.30
CA PHE A 354 -1.12 22.97 -10.89
C PHE A 354 -2.37 23.29 -10.04
N PRO A 355 -2.32 23.08 -8.71
CA PRO A 355 -3.51 23.14 -7.84
C PRO A 355 -4.14 24.52 -7.65
N GLU A 356 -3.44 25.62 -7.94
CA GLU A 356 -3.99 26.99 -7.87
C GLU A 356 -5.13 27.22 -8.88
N GLY A 357 -5.25 26.35 -9.88
CA GLY A 357 -6.15 26.49 -11.04
C GLY A 357 -7.57 25.92 -10.88
N ASP A 358 -8.17 25.92 -9.68
CA ASP A 358 -9.58 25.53 -9.50
C ASP A 358 -10.53 26.38 -10.39
N ARG A 359 -10.14 27.63 -10.68
CA ARG A 359 -10.82 28.55 -11.62
C ARG A 359 -10.77 28.12 -13.10
N ILE A 360 -9.97 27.11 -13.44
CA ILE A 360 -9.63 26.73 -14.84
C ILE A 360 -10.07 25.27 -15.14
N SER A 361 -10.69 24.57 -14.19
CA SER A 361 -11.20 23.20 -14.42
C SER A 361 -12.67 23.20 -14.86
N GLY A 362 -12.99 22.46 -15.93
CA GLY A 362 -14.35 22.42 -16.47
C GLY A 362 -14.61 21.27 -17.45
N PHE A 363 -15.82 20.69 -17.39
CA PHE A 363 -16.31 19.78 -18.43
C PHE A 363 -16.78 20.58 -19.64
N VAL A 364 -16.31 20.18 -20.82
CA VAL A 364 -16.55 20.83 -22.10
C VAL A 364 -17.32 19.87 -23.00
N LYS A 365 -18.54 20.23 -23.42
CA LYS A 365 -19.46 19.33 -24.14
C LYS A 365 -19.34 19.40 -25.66
N ASN A 366 -18.75 20.45 -26.21
CA ASN A 366 -18.65 20.71 -27.64
C ASN A 366 -17.49 21.69 -27.94
N ARG A 367 -17.30 22.02 -29.22
CA ARG A 367 -16.21 22.89 -29.67
C ARG A 367 -16.40 24.33 -29.21
N GLU A 368 -17.64 24.77 -29.10
CA GLU A 368 -18.05 26.13 -28.72
C GLU A 368 -17.75 26.40 -27.24
N GLU A 369 -18.06 25.45 -26.35
CA GLU A 369 -17.65 25.49 -24.93
C GLU A 369 -16.13 25.46 -24.79
N LEU A 370 -15.40 24.76 -25.67
CA LEU A 370 -13.93 24.75 -25.63
C LEU A 370 -13.34 26.10 -26.03
N VAL A 371 -13.89 26.76 -27.06
CA VAL A 371 -13.49 28.11 -27.46
C VAL A 371 -13.72 29.08 -26.30
N SER A 372 -14.94 29.08 -25.75
CA SER A 372 -15.33 29.96 -24.63
C SER A 372 -14.40 29.78 -23.42
N LEU A 373 -14.14 28.54 -23.01
CA LEU A 373 -13.24 28.25 -21.90
C LEU A 373 -11.80 28.70 -22.19
N VAL A 374 -11.22 28.33 -23.33
CA VAL A 374 -9.83 28.68 -23.67
C VAL A 374 -9.65 30.19 -23.85
N THR A 375 -10.63 30.90 -24.43
CA THR A 375 -10.59 32.38 -24.52
C THR A 375 -10.71 33.06 -23.15
N SER A 376 -11.36 32.43 -22.17
CA SER A 376 -11.39 32.96 -20.79
C SER A 376 -10.06 32.80 -20.04
N ILE A 377 -9.18 31.89 -20.48
CA ILE A 377 -7.85 31.65 -19.92
C ILE A 377 -6.86 32.67 -20.51
N SER A 378 -6.86 33.88 -19.97
CA SER A 378 -6.04 35.02 -20.44
C SER A 378 -4.53 34.92 -20.20
N ALA A 379 -4.00 33.78 -19.73
CA ALA A 379 -2.60 33.59 -19.40
C ALA A 379 -2.12 32.16 -19.72
N ASP A 380 -0.86 32.07 -20.19
CA ASP A 380 -0.09 30.87 -20.57
C ASP A 380 -0.84 29.52 -20.66
N LEU A 381 -1.19 29.12 -21.88
CA LEU A 381 -1.81 27.82 -22.16
C LEU A 381 -0.87 26.63 -21.92
N SER A 382 0.45 26.81 -21.71
CA SER A 382 1.41 25.70 -21.56
C SER A 382 1.08 24.71 -20.44
N GLN A 383 0.23 25.12 -19.50
CA GLN A 383 -0.21 24.33 -18.35
C GLN A 383 -1.61 23.69 -18.54
N LEU A 384 -2.30 23.88 -19.66
CA LEU A 384 -3.62 23.30 -19.90
C LEU A 384 -3.52 21.82 -20.29
N LEU A 385 -4.37 20.99 -19.69
CA LEU A 385 -4.57 19.59 -20.05
C LEU A 385 -5.99 19.39 -20.57
N ILE A 386 -6.12 18.58 -21.62
CA ILE A 386 -7.40 18.01 -22.06
C ILE A 386 -7.36 16.51 -21.76
N ASP A 387 -8.29 16.02 -20.94
CA ASP A 387 -8.51 14.60 -20.68
C ASP A 387 -9.79 14.10 -21.38
N LYS A 388 -9.79 12.85 -21.80
CA LYS A 388 -11.01 12.13 -22.15
C LYS A 388 -11.94 12.09 -20.92
N SER A 389 -13.21 12.48 -21.08
CA SER A 389 -14.18 12.37 -19.99
C SER A 389 -14.39 10.92 -19.54
N VAL A 390 -14.47 10.75 -18.22
CA VAL A 390 -14.93 9.53 -17.53
C VAL A 390 -16.23 9.78 -16.75
N LYS A 391 -16.98 10.82 -17.12
CA LYS A 391 -18.30 11.11 -16.57
C LYS A 391 -19.27 9.98 -16.93
N GLY A 392 -19.83 9.31 -15.92
CA GLY A 392 -20.98 8.41 -16.03
C GLY A 392 -22.30 9.16 -16.12
#